data_AF-A0A0R1LLJ3-F1
#
_entry.id   AF-A0A0R1LLJ3-F1
#
_cell.length_a   1.000
_cell.length_b   1.000
_cell.length_c   1.000
_cell.angle_alpha   90.00
_cell.angle_beta   90.00
_cell.angle_gamma   90.00
#
_symmetry.space_group_name_H-M   'P 1'
#
loop_
_entity.id
_entity.type
_entity.pdbx_description
1 polymer ?
#
loop_
_entity_poly.entity_id
_entity_poly.type
_entity_poly.pdbx_seq_one_letter_code
_entity_poly.pdbx_strand_id
1 'polypeptide(L)'
;MADIMKKIPVDSVTLGIGDVARATGIAQSKLRYWESKGYIKSQSVADNSNRKFTYKTVLQVQLIKSFLDDGYTLTSAVQRARQRGVYLDALRSFFEDRFTHMEVTDQTAVIDLGKFDPAPTKHLVAKRGTTGWHFQLEDAEN
;
A
#
# COMPACT_ATOMS: atom_id res chain seq x y z
N MET A 1 -5.06 13.44 -16.75
CA MET A 1 -4.20 12.24 -16.53
C MET A 1 -4.32 11.71 -15.09
N ALA A 2 -5.52 11.57 -14.52
CA ALA A 2 -5.66 11.05 -13.13
C ALA A 2 -6.05 9.57 -13.03
N ASP A 3 -6.21 8.89 -14.16
CA ASP A 3 -6.70 7.52 -14.19
C ASP A 3 -5.60 6.46 -13.96
N ILE A 4 -4.33 6.86 -13.84
CA ILE A 4 -3.21 5.92 -13.75
C ILE A 4 -3.23 5.16 -12.42
N MET A 5 -3.55 5.82 -11.30
CA MET A 5 -3.56 5.17 -9.98
C MET A 5 -4.67 4.13 -9.83
N LYS A 6 -5.84 4.34 -10.46
CA LYS A 6 -6.92 3.33 -10.54
C LYS A 6 -6.62 2.22 -11.55
N LYS A 7 -5.83 2.52 -12.58
CA LYS A 7 -5.48 1.58 -13.66
C LYS A 7 -4.26 0.71 -13.39
N ILE A 8 -3.48 0.94 -12.33
CA ILE A 8 -2.39 0.05 -11.95
C ILE A 8 -2.95 -1.02 -11.01
N PRO A 9 -3.11 -2.29 -11.44
CA PRO A 9 -3.61 -3.36 -10.60
C PRO A 9 -2.49 -3.84 -9.66
N VAL A 10 -2.16 -3.05 -8.64
CA VAL A 10 -1.09 -3.39 -7.67
C VAL A 10 -1.38 -4.73 -6.98
N ASP A 11 -2.64 -5.10 -6.83
CA ASP A 11 -3.04 -6.40 -6.27
C ASP A 11 -2.76 -7.60 -7.17
N SER A 12 -2.66 -7.41 -8.49
CA SER A 12 -2.30 -8.51 -9.40
C SER A 12 -0.78 -8.69 -9.52
N VAL A 13 0.02 -7.84 -8.86
CA VAL A 13 1.48 -7.96 -8.88
C VAL A 13 1.90 -9.20 -8.10
N THR A 14 2.52 -10.13 -8.81
CA THR A 14 3.06 -11.37 -8.24
C THR A 14 4.56 -11.44 -8.42
N LEU A 15 5.27 -11.77 -7.35
CA LEU A 15 6.73 -11.71 -7.25
C LEU A 15 7.30 -13.07 -6.88
N GLY A 16 8.41 -13.46 -7.48
CA GLY A 16 9.15 -14.63 -7.03
C GLY A 16 9.91 -14.35 -5.73
N ILE A 17 10.34 -15.39 -5.01
CA ILE A 17 11.12 -15.21 -3.78
C ILE A 17 12.42 -14.43 -3.99
N GLY A 18 13.03 -14.54 -5.18
CA GLY A 18 14.21 -13.77 -5.55
C GLY A 18 13.92 -12.26 -5.66
N ASP A 19 12.76 -11.89 -6.19
CA ASP A 19 12.33 -10.49 -6.28
C ASP A 19 12.03 -9.92 -4.90
N VAL A 20 11.36 -10.69 -4.04
CA VAL A 20 11.11 -10.31 -2.65
C VAL A 20 12.43 -10.11 -1.90
N ALA A 21 13.40 -11.02 -2.07
CA ALA A 21 14.71 -10.88 -1.45
C ALA A 21 15.44 -9.61 -1.92
N ARG A 22 15.42 -9.32 -3.22
CA ARG A 22 16.02 -8.10 -3.78
C ARG A 22 15.34 -6.84 -3.27
N ALA A 23 14.02 -6.83 -3.22
CA ALA A 23 13.23 -5.68 -2.78
C ALA A 23 13.37 -5.41 -1.27
N THR A 24 13.64 -6.44 -0.47
CA THR A 24 13.63 -6.35 1.01
C THR A 24 14.99 -6.45 1.67
N GLY A 25 16.01 -6.88 0.93
CA GLY A 25 17.33 -7.18 1.48
C GLY A 25 17.34 -8.41 2.41
N ILE A 26 16.23 -9.14 2.54
CA ILE A 26 16.17 -10.36 3.34
C ILE A 26 16.61 -11.55 2.48
N ALA A 27 17.54 -12.35 3.00
CA ALA A 27 17.99 -13.57 2.32
C ALA A 27 16.84 -14.53 2.01
N GLN A 28 16.87 -15.16 0.83
CA GLN A 28 15.82 -16.09 0.39
C GLN A 28 15.61 -17.24 1.38
N SER A 29 16.67 -17.76 2.01
CA SER A 29 16.57 -18.82 3.03
C SER A 29 15.72 -18.39 4.23
N LYS A 30 15.90 -17.13 4.69
CA LYS A 30 15.12 -16.55 5.80
C LYS A 30 13.65 -16.35 5.38
N LEU A 31 13.39 -15.93 4.15
CA LEU A 31 12.04 -15.84 3.61
C LEU A 31 11.35 -17.21 3.54
N ARG A 32 12.04 -18.27 3.08
CA ARG A 32 11.51 -19.64 3.08
C ARG A 32 11.18 -20.12 4.49
N TYR A 33 12.05 -19.80 5.46
CA TYR A 33 11.81 -20.12 6.86
C TYR A 33 10.59 -19.35 7.42
N TRP A 34 10.46 -18.06 7.14
CA TRP A 34 9.28 -17.29 7.56
C TRP A 34 7.99 -17.80 6.92
N GLU A 35 8.06 -18.20 5.66
CA GLU A 35 6.94 -18.81 4.95
C GLU A 35 6.55 -20.16 5.57
N SER A 36 7.51 -21.04 5.85
CA SER A 36 7.24 -22.36 6.46
C SER A 36 6.68 -22.26 7.88
N LYS A 37 7.02 -21.19 8.61
CA LYS A 37 6.42 -20.86 9.91
C LYS A 37 5.06 -20.15 9.81
N GLY A 38 4.58 -19.87 8.60
CA GLY A 38 3.31 -19.16 8.38
C GLY A 38 3.37 -17.67 8.75
N TYR A 39 4.56 -17.09 8.90
CA TYR A 39 4.74 -15.67 9.20
C TYR A 39 4.41 -14.82 7.98
N ILE A 40 4.78 -15.29 6.79
CA ILE A 40 4.40 -14.73 5.49
C ILE A 40 3.73 -15.83 4.65
N LYS A 41 2.94 -15.43 3.63
CA LYS A 41 2.21 -16.37 2.77
C LYS A 41 2.52 -16.11 1.30
N SER A 42 2.73 -17.18 0.54
CA SER A 42 2.69 -17.17 -0.92
C SER A 42 1.34 -17.66 -1.43
N GLN A 43 1.12 -17.47 -2.72
CA GLN A 43 0.01 -18.04 -3.48
C GLN A 43 0.60 -18.97 -4.55
N SER A 44 -0.10 -20.09 -4.78
CA SER A 44 0.22 -20.97 -5.91
C SER A 44 -0.49 -20.44 -7.15
N VAL A 45 0.24 -20.31 -8.25
CA VAL A 45 -0.33 -19.96 -9.56
C VAL A 45 -0.50 -21.26 -10.36
N ALA A 46 -1.66 -21.43 -11.00
CA ALA A 46 -2.24 -22.71 -11.42
C ALA A 46 -1.37 -23.62 -12.32
N ASP A 47 -0.29 -23.13 -12.94
CA ASP A 47 0.47 -23.92 -13.93
C ASP A 47 1.94 -24.17 -13.57
N ASN A 48 2.42 -23.73 -12.41
CA ASN A 48 3.81 -23.97 -12.05
C ASN A 48 3.98 -23.96 -10.53
N SER A 49 4.72 -24.92 -9.98
CA SER A 49 5.04 -25.06 -8.55
C SER A 49 5.81 -23.86 -7.94
N ASN A 50 6.01 -22.81 -8.73
CA ASN A 50 6.64 -21.56 -8.36
C ASN A 50 5.71 -20.71 -7.50
N ARG A 51 5.96 -20.77 -6.19
CA ARG A 51 5.37 -19.90 -5.17
C ARG A 51 5.55 -18.43 -5.55
N LYS A 52 4.46 -17.68 -5.52
CA LYS A 52 4.45 -16.23 -5.77
C LYS A 52 4.00 -15.46 -4.54
N PHE A 53 4.57 -14.29 -4.35
CA PHE A 53 4.25 -13.39 -3.25
C PHE A 53 3.56 -12.15 -3.81
N THR A 54 2.57 -11.65 -3.10
CA THR A 54 1.88 -10.41 -3.48
C THR A 54 2.69 -9.20 -3.00
N TYR A 55 2.38 -8.02 -3.52
CA TYR A 55 2.90 -6.76 -2.98
C TYR A 55 2.64 -6.61 -1.47
N LYS A 56 1.47 -7.07 -0.98
CA LYS A 56 1.15 -7.06 0.46
C LYS A 56 2.15 -7.89 1.27
N THR A 57 2.59 -9.04 0.76
CA THR A 57 3.62 -9.84 1.43
C THR A 57 4.97 -9.10 1.46
N VAL A 58 5.33 -8.35 0.42
CA VAL A 58 6.56 -7.53 0.42
C VAL A 58 6.50 -6.47 1.53
N LEU A 59 5.38 -5.74 1.64
CA LEU A 59 5.18 -4.77 2.73
C LEU A 59 5.27 -5.43 4.10
N GLN A 60 4.66 -6.61 4.26
CA GLN A 60 4.73 -7.36 5.50
C GLN A 60 6.17 -7.75 5.86
N VAL A 61 6.96 -8.21 4.90
CA VAL A 61 8.39 -8.54 5.08
C VAL A 61 9.18 -7.29 5.49
N GLN A 62 8.92 -6.13 4.87
CA GLN A 62 9.56 -4.87 5.22
C GLN A 62 9.26 -4.44 6.65
N LEU A 63 8.00 -4.55 7.09
CA LEU A 63 7.63 -4.26 8.48
C LEU A 63 8.27 -5.23 9.47
N ILE A 64 8.33 -6.52 9.15
CA ILE A 64 9.04 -7.49 10.01
C ILE A 64 10.52 -7.10 10.09
N LYS A 65 11.14 -6.74 8.96
CA LYS A 65 12.53 -6.30 8.91
C LYS A 65 12.75 -5.07 9.79
N SER A 66 11.92 -4.03 9.70
CA SER A 66 12.11 -2.81 10.49
C SER A 66 12.08 -3.11 11.99
N PHE A 67 11.14 -3.95 12.46
CA PHE A 67 11.11 -4.34 13.86
C PHE A 67 12.29 -5.24 14.27
N LEU A 68 12.81 -6.07 13.37
CA LEU A 68 14.04 -6.82 13.67
C LEU A 68 15.25 -5.89 13.80
N ASP A 69 15.33 -4.86 12.94
CA ASP A 69 16.40 -3.86 12.98
C ASP A 69 16.31 -3.00 14.27
N ASP A 70 15.10 -2.79 14.80
CA ASP A 70 14.85 -2.16 16.11
C ASP A 70 15.19 -3.08 17.31
N GLY A 71 15.67 -4.31 17.07
CA GLY A 71 16.11 -5.24 18.11
C GLY A 71 15.00 -6.15 18.68
N TYR A 72 13.80 -6.17 18.09
CA TYR A 72 12.75 -7.09 18.53
C TYR A 72 13.05 -8.54 18.13
N THR A 73 12.53 -9.50 18.90
CA THR A 73 12.53 -10.92 18.50
C THR A 73 11.65 -11.14 17.27
N LEU A 74 11.93 -12.18 16.48
CA LEU A 74 11.16 -12.48 15.27
C LEU A 74 9.65 -12.62 15.54
N THR A 75 9.26 -13.31 16.61
CA THR A 75 7.85 -13.50 16.96
C THR A 75 7.17 -12.16 17.28
N SER A 76 7.85 -11.29 18.04
CA SER A 76 7.36 -9.94 18.36
C SER A 76 7.26 -9.06 17.10
N ALA A 77 8.29 -9.10 16.24
CA ALA A 77 8.31 -8.38 14.98
C ALA A 77 7.15 -8.80 14.05
N VAL A 78 6.87 -10.11 13.94
CA VAL A 78 5.75 -10.65 13.15
C VAL A 78 4.41 -10.18 13.71
N GLN A 79 4.22 -10.21 15.03
CA GLN A 79 2.98 -9.74 15.64
C GLN A 79 2.75 -8.25 15.40
N ARG A 80 3.79 -7.41 15.59
CA ARG A 80 3.72 -5.97 15.34
C ARG A 80 3.51 -5.64 13.87
N ALA A 81 4.17 -6.35 12.96
CA ALA A 81 3.96 -6.19 11.53
C ALA A 81 2.53 -6.49 11.11
N ARG A 82 1.90 -7.55 11.67
CA ARG A 82 0.48 -7.85 11.42
C ARG A 82 -0.45 -6.74 11.93
N GLN A 83 -0.20 -6.23 13.14
CA GLN A 83 -0.96 -5.11 13.68
C GLN A 83 -0.81 -3.85 12.83
N ARG A 84 0.39 -3.56 12.32
CA ARG A 84 0.64 -2.41 11.44
C ARG A 84 0.08 -2.57 10.04
N GLY A 85 0.06 -3.80 9.51
CA GLY A 85 -0.55 -4.11 8.21
C GLY A 85 -2.02 -3.70 8.12
N VAL A 86 -2.78 -3.86 9.21
CA VAL A 86 -4.20 -3.43 9.27
C VAL A 86 -4.37 -1.94 8.96
N TYR A 87 -3.47 -1.09 9.47
CA TYR A 87 -3.53 0.35 9.19
C TYR A 87 -3.18 0.67 7.73
N LEU A 88 -2.24 -0.06 7.12
CA LEU A 88 -1.89 0.11 5.71
C LEU A 88 -3.03 -0.34 4.79
N ASP A 89 -3.67 -1.47 5.10
CA ASP A 89 -4.84 -1.94 4.36
C ASP A 89 -6.00 -0.92 4.47
N ALA A 90 -6.24 -0.37 5.67
CA ALA A 90 -7.25 0.67 5.85
C ALA A 90 -6.95 1.94 5.04
N LEU A 91 -5.72 2.47 5.13
CA LEU A 91 -5.29 3.63 4.34
C LEU A 91 -5.47 3.39 2.84
N ARG A 92 -5.06 2.20 2.36
CA ARG A 92 -5.22 1.84 0.96
C ARG A 92 -6.69 1.82 0.54
N SER A 93 -7.55 1.14 1.31
CA SER A 93 -8.98 1.08 1.00
C SER A 93 -9.63 2.48 0.98
N PHE A 94 -9.19 3.36 1.88
CA PHE A 94 -9.62 4.75 1.90
C PHE A 94 -9.22 5.46 0.61
N PHE A 95 -7.97 5.34 0.16
CA PHE A 95 -7.54 5.96 -1.09
C PHE A 95 -8.25 5.37 -2.31
N GLU A 96 -8.48 4.06 -2.38
CA GLU A 96 -9.19 3.43 -3.49
C GLU A 96 -10.65 3.92 -3.61
N ASP A 97 -11.32 4.09 -2.46
CA ASP A 97 -12.70 4.58 -2.39
C ASP A 97 -12.79 6.09 -2.68
N ARG A 98 -11.92 6.89 -2.07
CA ARG A 98 -12.03 8.35 -2.06
C ARG A 98 -11.34 9.04 -3.23
N PHE A 99 -10.23 8.49 -3.72
CA PHE A 99 -9.45 9.18 -4.75
C PHE A 99 -10.20 9.23 -6.07
N THR A 100 -10.54 10.43 -6.55
CA THR A 100 -11.26 10.61 -7.81
C THR A 100 -10.30 11.08 -8.90
N HIS A 101 -9.62 12.19 -8.66
CA HIS A 101 -8.73 12.84 -9.62
C HIS A 101 -7.56 13.51 -8.90
N MET A 102 -6.43 13.69 -9.58
CA MET A 102 -5.30 14.44 -9.06
C MET A 102 -4.59 15.19 -10.19
N GLU A 103 -4.25 16.45 -9.90
CA GLU A 103 -3.44 17.31 -10.75
C GLU A 103 -2.21 17.72 -9.98
N VAL A 104 -1.03 17.42 -10.53
CA VAL A 104 0.23 17.82 -9.94
C VAL A 104 0.98 18.65 -10.96
N THR A 105 1.45 19.81 -10.52
CA THR A 105 2.43 20.64 -11.21
C THR A 105 3.69 20.74 -10.36
N ASP A 106 4.73 21.39 -10.87
CA ASP A 106 5.98 21.59 -10.13
C ASP A 106 5.77 22.39 -8.83
N GLN A 107 4.72 23.20 -8.74
CA GLN A 107 4.48 24.14 -7.64
C GLN A 107 3.23 23.81 -6.83
N THR A 108 2.22 23.17 -7.43
CA THR A 108 0.92 22.92 -6.80
C THR A 108 0.52 21.46 -6.94
N ALA A 109 -0.34 21.01 -6.04
CA ALA A 109 -0.99 19.71 -6.17
C ALA A 109 -2.45 19.87 -5.76
N VAL A 110 -3.36 19.27 -6.51
CA VAL A 110 -4.80 19.24 -6.25
C VAL A 110 -5.21 17.78 -6.27
N ILE A 111 -5.86 17.30 -5.21
CA ILE A 111 -6.39 15.95 -5.09
C ILE A 111 -7.87 16.06 -4.81
N ASP A 112 -8.69 15.55 -5.72
CA ASP A 112 -10.12 15.36 -5.50
C ASP A 112 -10.34 14.05 -4.74
N LEU A 113 -10.84 14.17 -3.51
CA LEU A 113 -11.16 13.07 -2.61
C LEU A 113 -12.62 12.63 -2.73
N GLY A 114 -13.35 13.08 -3.77
CA GLY A 114 -14.71 12.67 -4.09
C GLY A 114 -15.78 13.35 -3.23
N LYS A 115 -17.02 12.88 -3.38
CA LYS A 115 -18.22 13.43 -2.74
C LYS A 115 -18.06 13.65 -1.24
N PHE A 116 -18.44 14.83 -0.76
CA PHE A 116 -18.46 15.15 0.66
C PHE A 116 -19.77 14.65 1.28
N ASP A 117 -19.71 13.68 2.21
CA ASP A 117 -20.90 13.02 2.78
C ASP A 117 -21.43 13.71 4.05
N PRO A 118 -21.45 15.04 4.05
CA PRO A 118 -22.65 15.77 4.50
C PRO A 118 -23.33 16.63 3.41
N ALA A 119 -22.71 16.84 2.25
CA ALA A 119 -23.23 17.65 1.14
C ALA A 119 -22.86 17.00 -0.23
N PRO A 120 -23.67 16.03 -0.71
CA PRO A 120 -23.31 15.19 -1.87
C PRO A 120 -23.14 15.92 -3.21
N THR A 121 -23.58 17.17 -3.30
CA THR A 121 -23.37 18.06 -4.45
C THR A 121 -21.97 18.68 -4.48
N LYS A 122 -21.19 18.50 -3.41
CA LYS A 122 -19.83 19.02 -3.27
C LYS A 122 -18.81 17.89 -3.24
N HIS A 123 -17.63 18.16 -3.76
CA HIS A 123 -16.45 17.32 -3.64
C HIS A 123 -15.49 17.89 -2.59
N LEU A 124 -14.86 17.01 -1.82
CA LEU A 124 -13.78 17.38 -0.90
C LEU A 124 -12.46 17.39 -1.67
N VAL A 125 -11.84 18.57 -1.80
CA VAL A 125 -10.61 18.76 -2.56
C VAL A 125 -9.49 19.17 -1.63
N ALA A 126 -8.36 18.46 -1.69
CA ALA A 126 -7.13 18.81 -1.00
C ALA A 126 -6.19 19.56 -1.95
N LYS A 127 -5.80 20.78 -1.60
CA LYS A 127 -4.88 21.62 -2.38
C LYS A 127 -3.60 21.86 -1.61
N ARG A 128 -2.46 21.67 -2.24
CA ARG A 128 -1.14 22.01 -1.71
C ARG A 128 -0.81 23.46 -2.06
N GLY A 129 -0.83 24.32 -1.05
CA GLY A 129 -0.36 25.71 -1.12
C GLY A 129 1.08 25.85 -0.60
N THR A 130 1.52 27.08 -0.39
CA THR A 130 2.90 27.42 0.06
C THR A 130 3.21 26.98 1.49
N THR A 131 2.18 26.93 2.36
CA THR A 131 2.32 26.59 3.79
C THR A 131 1.92 25.15 4.11
N GLY A 132 1.50 24.37 3.10
CA GLY A 132 1.05 22.98 3.26
C GLY A 132 -0.27 22.68 2.56
N TRP A 133 -0.91 21.60 2.98
CA TRP A 133 -2.19 21.14 2.43
C TRP A 133 -3.38 21.84 3.12
N HIS A 134 -4.36 22.26 2.33
CA HIS A 134 -5.64 22.78 2.80
C HIS A 134 -6.80 22.06 2.11
N PHE A 135 -7.94 21.98 2.79
CA PHE A 135 -9.16 21.38 2.28
C PHE A 135 -10.17 22.45 1.90
N GLN A 136 -10.95 22.17 0.87
CA GLN A 136 -12.03 23.02 0.38
C GLN A 136 -13.12 22.16 -0.26
N LEU A 137 -14.33 22.68 -0.28
CA LEU A 137 -15.47 22.08 -0.97
C LEU A 137 -15.63 22.74 -2.34
N GLU A 138 -15.56 21.96 -3.40
CA GLU A 138 -15.84 22.41 -4.77
C GLU A 138 -17.19 21.83 -5.22
N ASP A 139 -17.89 22.51 -6.13
CA ASP A 139 -19.06 21.93 -6.76
C ASP A 139 -18.65 20.68 -7.55
N ALA A 140 -19.40 19.60 -7.40
CA ALA A 140 -19.23 18.44 -8.26
C ALA A 140 -19.59 18.86 -9.69
N GLU A 141 -18.61 19.10 -10.55
CA GLU A 141 -18.88 19.27 -11.98
C GLU A 141 -19.59 18.00 -12.49
N ASN A 142 -20.71 18.19 -13.21
CA ASN A 142 -21.55 17.11 -13.74
C ASN A 142 -20.79 16.16 -14.68
#